data_AF-A0A3R9QEH1-F1
#
_entry.id   AF-A0A3R9QEH1-F1
#
_cell.length_a   1.000
_cell.length_b   1.000
_cell.length_c   1.000
_cell.angle_alpha   90.00
_cell.angle_beta   90.00
_cell.angle_gamma   90.00
#
_symmetry.space_group_name_H-M   'P 1'
#
loop_
_entity.id
_entity.type
_entity.pdbx_description
1 polymer ?
#
loop_
_entity_poly.entity_id
_entity_poly.type
_entity_poly.pdbx_seq_one_letter_code
_entity_poly.pdbx_strand_id
1 'polypeptide(L)'
;MNIKLDFAKRDYSMSYSNVSLKSQQREALEKEIAEWQAQGNEIKPFEKSEQNQIRVNHGGETAYKKMGCRCKTCVTWACKKGVLLTNPKSEKVKAVNKQTPFGRLQQTTLKAYVEDHGESWEYLAARSGYTITGYQLRRIYEGQSEATLLDWNVLKTTLHILGIEA
;
A
#
# COMPACT_ATOMS: atom_id res chain seq x y z
N MET A 1 11.77 -10.29 30.74
CA MET A 1 10.91 -10.33 29.54
C MET A 1 10.57 -8.93 29.13
N ASN A 2 10.88 -8.54 27.89
CA ASN A 2 10.69 -7.18 27.41
C ASN A 2 9.45 -7.17 26.51
N ILE A 3 8.31 -6.79 27.11
CA ILE A 3 6.96 -6.97 26.55
C ILE A 3 6.84 -6.34 25.14
N LYS A 4 7.53 -5.21 24.89
CA LYS A 4 7.54 -4.55 23.57
C LYS A 4 8.22 -5.38 22.47
N LEU A 5 9.28 -6.10 22.80
CA LEU A 5 9.98 -7.00 21.87
C LEU A 5 9.14 -8.24 21.56
N ASP A 6 8.39 -8.73 22.54
CA ASP A 6 7.53 -9.91 22.36
C ASP A 6 6.29 -9.57 21.51
N PHE A 7 5.72 -8.36 21.64
CA PHE A 7 4.66 -7.88 20.73
C PHE A 7 5.18 -7.71 19.29
N ALA A 8 6.35 -7.09 19.10
CA ALA A 8 6.93 -6.91 17.76
C ALA A 8 7.23 -8.26 17.07
N LYS A 9 7.77 -9.25 17.81
CA LYS A 9 8.00 -10.60 17.28
C LYS A 9 6.71 -11.31 16.91
N ARG A 10 5.64 -11.11 17.67
CA ARG A 10 4.33 -11.71 17.42
C ARG A 10 3.69 -11.14 16.15
N ASP A 11 3.74 -9.82 15.97
CA ASP A 11 3.26 -9.17 14.74
C ASP A 11 4.12 -9.54 13.51
N TYR A 12 5.44 -9.69 13.69
CA TYR A 12 6.37 -10.13 12.63
C TYR A 12 6.12 -11.59 12.20
N SER A 13 5.71 -12.46 13.13
CA SER A 13 5.33 -13.85 12.81
C SER A 13 4.00 -13.95 12.05
N MET A 14 3.09 -12.99 12.27
CA MET A 14 1.79 -12.92 11.59
C MET A 14 1.90 -12.39 10.16
N SER A 15 2.88 -11.53 9.85
CA SER A 15 3.08 -11.02 8.49
C SER A 15 3.73 -12.07 7.58
N TYR A 16 4.72 -12.82 8.05
CA TYR A 16 5.36 -13.89 7.27
C TYR A 16 4.47 -15.12 7.07
N SER A 17 3.64 -15.49 8.05
CA SER A 17 2.69 -16.60 7.90
C SER A 17 1.66 -16.33 6.81
N ASN A 18 1.28 -15.06 6.61
CA ASN A 18 0.38 -14.66 5.53
C ASN A 18 1.03 -14.70 4.15
N VAL A 19 2.36 -14.53 4.03
CA VAL A 19 3.05 -14.57 2.73
C VAL A 19 3.12 -16.00 2.20
N SER A 20 3.51 -16.96 3.04
CA SER A 20 3.57 -18.37 2.65
C SER A 20 2.18 -18.92 2.34
N LEU A 21 1.18 -18.62 3.17
CA LEU A 21 -0.21 -19.01 2.93
C LEU A 21 -0.75 -18.41 1.62
N LYS A 22 -0.47 -17.14 1.33
CA LYS A 22 -0.86 -16.51 0.06
C LYS A 22 -0.08 -17.05 -1.15
N SER A 23 1.13 -17.56 -0.96
CA SER A 23 1.89 -18.22 -2.03
C SER A 23 1.27 -19.57 -2.37
N GLN A 24 0.99 -20.39 -1.36
CA GLN A 24 0.32 -21.69 -1.53
C GLN A 24 -1.07 -21.53 -2.14
N GLN A 25 -1.84 -20.53 -1.71
CA GLN A 25 -3.14 -20.21 -2.31
C GLN A 25 -3.02 -19.80 -3.78
N ARG A 26 -1.96 -19.09 -4.18
CA ARG A 26 -1.74 -18.73 -5.59
C ARG A 26 -1.41 -19.96 -6.43
N GLU A 27 -0.51 -20.81 -5.97
CA GLU A 27 -0.17 -22.06 -6.67
C GLU A 27 -1.37 -23.00 -6.81
N ALA A 28 -2.20 -23.10 -5.77
CA ALA A 28 -3.44 -23.90 -5.82
C ALA A 28 -4.43 -23.34 -6.86
N LEU A 29 -4.61 -22.02 -6.87
CA LEU A 29 -5.53 -21.34 -7.77
C LEU A 29 -5.05 -21.39 -9.23
N GLU A 30 -3.73 -21.33 -9.47
CA GLU A 30 -3.12 -21.54 -10.79
C GLU A 30 -3.36 -22.96 -11.31
N LYS A 31 -3.26 -23.98 -10.45
CA LYS A 31 -3.60 -25.36 -10.83
C LYS A 31 -5.08 -25.53 -11.15
N GLU A 32 -5.97 -24.97 -10.33
CA GLU A 32 -7.42 -25.01 -10.58
C GLU A 32 -7.78 -24.31 -11.90
N ILE A 33 -7.16 -23.16 -12.20
CA ILE A 33 -7.35 -22.46 -13.49
C ILE A 33 -6.85 -23.33 -14.65
N ALA A 34 -5.68 -23.97 -14.52
CA ALA A 34 -5.12 -24.82 -15.56
C ALA A 34 -6.00 -26.05 -15.82
N GLU A 35 -6.51 -26.70 -14.78
CA GLU A 35 -7.46 -27.82 -14.88
C GLU A 35 -8.78 -27.37 -15.52
N TRP A 36 -9.30 -26.21 -15.13
CA TRP A 36 -10.52 -25.63 -15.70
C TRP A 36 -10.35 -25.24 -17.17
N GLN A 37 -9.18 -24.72 -17.56
CA GLN A 37 -8.84 -24.43 -18.96
C GLN A 37 -8.65 -25.71 -19.79
N ALA A 38 -8.04 -26.76 -19.22
CA ALA A 38 -7.84 -28.05 -19.87
C ALA A 38 -9.16 -28.77 -20.19
N GLN A 39 -10.24 -28.45 -19.47
CA GLN A 39 -11.60 -28.90 -19.76
C GLN A 39 -12.25 -28.16 -20.95
N GLY A 40 -11.51 -27.27 -21.64
CA GLY A 40 -11.98 -26.53 -22.82
C GLY A 40 -12.73 -25.25 -22.47
N ASN A 41 -12.65 -24.77 -21.23
CA ASN A 41 -13.27 -23.51 -20.85
C ASN A 41 -12.33 -22.33 -21.18
N GLU A 42 -12.88 -21.30 -21.83
CA GLU A 42 -12.15 -20.08 -22.16
C GLU A 42 -12.48 -18.97 -21.17
N ILE A 43 -11.45 -18.27 -20.69
CA ILE A 43 -11.62 -17.05 -19.91
C ILE A 43 -12.10 -15.96 -20.87
N LYS A 44 -13.41 -15.73 -20.92
CA LYS A 44 -13.97 -14.62 -21.70
C LYS A 44 -13.73 -13.31 -20.96
N PRO A 45 -13.03 -12.34 -21.57
CA PRO A 45 -12.96 -11.00 -20.99
C PRO A 45 -14.38 -10.44 -20.86
N PHE A 46 -14.67 -9.83 -19.71
CA PHE A 46 -15.97 -9.22 -19.48
C PHE A 46 -16.18 -8.06 -20.46
N GLU A 47 -16.96 -8.29 -21.51
CA GLU A 47 -17.38 -7.25 -22.43
C GLU A 47 -18.45 -6.37 -21.77
N LYS A 48 -18.12 -5.10 -21.54
CA LYS A 48 -19.08 -4.08 -21.11
C LYS A 48 -20.05 -3.76 -22.26
N SER A 49 -21.03 -4.63 -22.49
CA SER A 49 -22.18 -4.27 -23.33
C SER A 49 -23.05 -3.25 -22.57
N GLU A 50 -23.64 -2.28 -23.28
CA GLU A 50 -24.54 -1.29 -22.67
C GLU A 50 -25.76 -1.93 -21.97
N GLN A 51 -26.13 -3.15 -22.37
CA GLN A 51 -27.18 -3.95 -21.73
C GLN A 51 -26.78 -4.48 -20.35
N ASN A 52 -25.49 -4.70 -20.10
CA ASN A 52 -24.93 -5.14 -18.82
C ASN A 52 -24.39 -3.97 -17.97
N GLN A 53 -24.61 -2.73 -18.39
CA GLN A 53 -24.40 -1.60 -17.50
C GLN A 53 -25.41 -1.73 -16.36
N ILE A 54 -24.89 -1.96 -15.15
CA ILE A 54 -25.66 -1.86 -13.92
C ILE A 54 -26.29 -0.47 -13.93
N ARG A 55 -27.57 -0.40 -14.29
CA ARG A 55 -28.35 0.83 -14.18
C ARG A 55 -28.57 1.05 -12.71
N VAL A 56 -27.65 1.78 -12.11
CA VAL A 56 -27.74 2.14 -10.71
C VAL A 56 -28.91 3.11 -10.56
N ASN A 57 -29.98 2.67 -9.90
CA ASN A 57 -31.10 3.56 -9.61
C ASN A 57 -30.59 4.72 -8.74
N HIS A 58 -30.68 5.94 -9.28
CA HIS A 58 -30.34 7.17 -8.57
C HIS A 58 -31.51 7.62 -7.68
N GLY A 59 -31.22 8.20 -6.51
CA GLY A 59 -32.19 9.05 -5.80
C GLY A 59 -33.26 8.36 -4.95
N GLY A 60 -33.00 7.16 -4.41
CA GLY A 60 -33.87 6.51 -3.41
C GLY A 60 -33.17 6.31 -2.07
N GLU A 61 -33.93 6.34 -0.96
CA GLU A 61 -33.39 6.12 0.40
C GLU A 61 -32.71 4.76 0.54
N THR A 62 -33.34 3.73 -0.01
CA THR A 62 -32.82 2.36 -0.04
C THR A 62 -31.56 2.26 -0.91
N ALA A 63 -31.54 2.90 -2.08
CA ALA A 63 -30.39 2.89 -2.98
C ALA A 63 -29.18 3.63 -2.36
N TYR A 64 -29.43 4.71 -1.63
CA TYR A 64 -28.38 5.46 -0.95
C TYR A 64 -27.82 4.71 0.27
N LYS A 65 -28.70 4.14 1.12
CA LYS A 65 -28.30 3.33 2.29
C LYS A 65 -27.54 2.06 1.89
N LYS A 66 -27.88 1.46 0.74
CA LYS A 66 -27.18 0.29 0.17
C LYS A 66 -25.94 0.64 -0.66
N MET A 67 -25.45 1.88 -0.59
CA MET A 67 -24.22 2.31 -1.27
C MET A 67 -24.27 2.22 -2.81
N GLY A 68 -25.46 2.23 -3.41
CA GLY A 68 -25.64 2.10 -4.85
C GLY A 68 -25.05 3.28 -5.63
N CYS A 69 -25.45 4.52 -5.29
CA CYS A 69 -24.95 5.72 -5.97
C CYS A 69 -24.59 6.85 -5.00
N ARG A 70 -23.42 7.47 -5.22
CA ARG A 70 -22.91 8.64 -4.47
C ARG A 70 -22.59 9.84 -5.35
N CYS A 71 -23.26 9.97 -6.49
CA CYS A 71 -23.12 11.16 -7.32
C CYS A 71 -23.58 12.42 -6.56
N LYS A 72 -23.17 13.60 -7.03
CA LYS A 72 -23.48 14.89 -6.39
C LYS A 72 -24.98 15.08 -6.11
N THR A 73 -25.84 14.59 -7.01
CA THR A 73 -27.30 14.65 -6.87
C THR A 73 -27.83 13.74 -5.76
N CYS A 74 -27.30 12.51 -5.64
CA CYS A 74 -27.69 11.59 -4.57
C CYS A 74 -27.19 12.06 -3.19
N VAL A 75 -25.97 12.61 -3.13
CA VAL A 75 -25.40 13.19 -1.90
C VAL A 75 -26.22 14.39 -1.42
N THR A 76 -26.57 15.31 -2.32
CA THR A 76 -27.37 16.49 -1.96
C THR A 76 -28.78 16.11 -1.51
N TRP A 77 -29.41 15.12 -2.14
CA TRP A 77 -30.68 14.54 -1.66
C TRP A 77 -30.54 13.92 -0.27
N ALA A 78 -29.50 13.11 -0.04
CA ALA A 78 -29.27 12.42 1.23
C ALA A 78 -29.03 13.41 2.38
N CYS A 79 -28.32 14.52 2.12
CA CYS A 79 -28.17 15.60 3.09
C CYS A 79 -29.50 16.31 3.38
N LYS A 80 -30.30 16.63 2.35
CA LYS A 80 -31.63 17.26 2.53
C LYS A 80 -32.60 16.38 3.32
N LYS A 81 -32.49 15.06 3.20
CA LYS A 81 -33.34 14.10 3.92
C LYS A 81 -32.81 13.69 5.29
N GLY A 82 -31.66 14.22 5.73
CA GLY A 82 -31.05 13.86 7.01
C GLY A 82 -30.42 12.48 7.06
N VAL A 83 -30.30 11.78 5.91
CA VAL A 83 -29.62 10.48 5.80
C VAL A 83 -28.10 10.66 5.93
N LEU A 84 -27.57 11.77 5.44
CA LEU A 84 -26.21 12.23 5.72
C LEU A 84 -26.24 13.54 6.50
N LEU A 85 -25.50 13.60 7.60
CA LEU A 85 -25.32 14.83 8.38
C LEU A 85 -24.37 15.82 7.70
N THR A 86 -23.42 15.33 6.90
CA THR A 86 -22.42 16.17 6.23
C THR A 86 -22.11 15.62 4.83
N ASN A 87 -21.65 16.51 3.94
CA ASN A 87 -21.16 16.09 2.64
C ASN A 87 -19.93 15.18 2.82
N PRO A 88 -19.82 14.06 2.08
CA PRO A 88 -18.61 13.25 2.06
C PRO A 88 -17.44 14.14 1.68
N LYS A 89 -16.37 14.08 2.48
CA LYS A 89 -15.12 14.77 2.15
C LYS A 89 -14.69 14.29 0.77
N SER A 90 -14.42 15.23 -0.15
CA SER A 90 -13.75 14.87 -1.40
C SER A 90 -12.49 14.11 -1.04
N GLU A 91 -12.21 13.03 -1.77
CA GLU A 91 -10.89 12.39 -1.71
C GLU A 91 -9.88 13.52 -1.86
N LYS A 92 -9.11 13.75 -0.78
CA LYS A 92 -8.02 14.71 -0.85
C LYS A 92 -7.11 14.17 -1.94
N VAL A 93 -7.09 14.82 -3.10
CA VAL A 93 -6.07 14.60 -4.12
C VAL A 93 -4.76 14.61 -3.35
N LYS A 94 -4.04 13.48 -3.35
CA LYS A 94 -2.77 13.35 -2.62
C LYS A 94 -1.92 14.54 -3.02
N ALA A 95 -1.72 15.49 -2.10
CA ALA A 95 -0.92 16.65 -2.36
C ALA A 95 0.45 16.14 -2.83
N VAL A 96 0.92 16.62 -3.98
CA VAL A 96 2.25 16.28 -4.49
C VAL A 96 3.24 16.71 -3.42
N ASN A 97 3.81 15.73 -2.71
CA ASN A 97 4.71 15.99 -1.60
C ASN A 97 5.97 16.63 -2.20
N LYS A 98 6.12 17.94 -2.04
CA LYS A 98 7.35 18.64 -2.43
C LYS A 98 8.43 18.19 -1.47
N GLN A 99 9.26 17.24 -1.88
CA GLN A 99 10.42 16.83 -1.09
C GLN A 99 11.35 18.02 -0.85
N THR A 100 11.85 18.11 0.37
CA THR A 100 12.91 19.02 0.75
C THR A 100 14.23 18.62 0.06
N PRO A 101 15.22 19.52 -0.01
CA PRO A 101 16.56 19.16 -0.50
C PRO A 101 17.17 17.99 0.28
N PHE A 102 16.88 17.89 1.58
CA PHE A 102 17.34 16.78 2.42
C PHE A 102 16.65 15.47 2.03
N GLY A 103 15.33 15.47 1.81
CA GLY A 103 14.61 14.30 1.32
C GLY A 103 15.11 13.79 -0.03
N ARG A 104 15.51 14.70 -0.94
CA ARG A 104 16.13 14.33 -2.21
C ARG A 104 17.51 13.69 -2.03
N LEU A 105 18.33 14.23 -1.14
CA LEU A 105 19.62 13.63 -0.80
C LEU A 105 19.43 12.20 -0.30
N GLN A 106 18.53 12.02 0.68
CA GLN A 106 18.22 10.69 1.23
C GLN A 106 17.75 9.72 0.15
N GLN A 107 16.88 10.17 -0.76
CA GLN A 107 16.40 9.36 -1.86
C GLN A 107 17.54 8.94 -2.81
N THR A 108 18.44 9.87 -3.16
CA THR A 108 19.58 9.57 -4.03
C THR A 108 20.54 8.57 -3.40
N THR A 109 20.84 8.73 -2.10
CA THR A 109 21.67 7.76 -1.38
C THR A 109 21.04 6.38 -1.34
N LEU A 110 19.71 6.28 -1.10
CA LEU A 110 19.02 5.00 -1.11
C LEU A 110 18.91 4.37 -2.50
N LYS A 111 18.97 5.16 -3.58
CA LYS A 111 19.08 4.62 -4.94
C LYS A 111 20.40 3.90 -5.14
N ALA A 112 21.52 4.50 -4.73
CA ALA A 112 22.83 3.84 -4.75
C ALA A 112 22.83 2.53 -3.93
N TYR A 113 22.17 2.53 -2.77
CA TYR A 113 21.98 1.30 -2.00
C TYR A 113 21.25 0.19 -2.78
N VAL A 114 20.18 0.54 -3.49
CA VAL A 114 19.38 -0.42 -4.27
C VAL A 114 20.14 -0.95 -5.47
N GLU A 115 21.02 -0.15 -6.08
CA GLU A 115 21.86 -0.61 -7.19
C GLU A 115 22.81 -1.74 -6.75
N ASP A 116 23.40 -1.64 -5.55
CA ASP A 116 24.37 -2.62 -5.05
C ASP A 116 23.74 -3.80 -4.30
N HIS A 117 22.65 -3.56 -3.56
CA HIS A 117 22.05 -4.54 -2.65
C HIS A 117 20.59 -4.90 -2.97
N GLY A 118 19.98 -4.26 -3.97
CA GLY A 118 18.57 -4.40 -4.26
C GLY A 118 17.66 -3.77 -3.20
N GLU A 119 16.36 -4.08 -3.27
CA GLU A 119 15.34 -3.58 -2.34
C GLU A 119 15.34 -4.32 -0.98
N SER A 120 16.52 -4.64 -0.42
CA SER A 120 16.67 -5.35 0.86
C SER A 120 16.50 -4.43 2.06
N TRP A 121 15.36 -3.73 2.14
CA TRP A 121 15.09 -2.71 3.16
C TRP A 121 15.15 -3.24 4.60
N GLU A 122 14.67 -4.47 4.82
CA GLU A 122 14.72 -5.10 6.13
C GLU A 122 16.14 -5.41 6.58
N TYR A 123 17.03 -5.75 5.64
CA TYR A 123 18.45 -5.96 5.94
C TYR A 123 19.13 -4.65 6.36
N LEU A 124 18.86 -3.56 5.63
CA LEU A 124 19.39 -2.24 5.98
C LEU A 124 18.85 -1.76 7.34
N ALA A 125 17.55 -1.92 7.58
CA ALA A 125 16.92 -1.58 8.85
C ALA A 125 17.50 -2.39 10.02
N ALA A 126 17.71 -3.70 9.84
CA ALA A 126 18.31 -4.54 10.87
C ALA A 126 19.73 -4.10 11.22
N ARG A 127 20.55 -3.76 10.22
CA ARG A 127 21.93 -3.28 10.45
C ARG A 127 21.99 -1.89 11.09
N SER A 128 21.00 -1.03 10.85
CA SER A 128 20.91 0.28 11.49
C SER A 128 20.22 0.23 12.86
N GLY A 129 19.94 -0.95 13.41
CA GLY A 129 19.29 -1.11 14.71
C GLY A 129 17.82 -0.69 14.71
N TYR A 130 17.15 -0.71 13.55
CA TYR A 130 15.76 -0.31 13.35
C TYR A 130 15.45 1.13 13.75
N THR A 131 16.43 2.02 13.69
CA THR A 131 16.18 3.48 13.78
C THR A 131 15.22 3.96 12.71
N ILE A 132 15.28 3.35 11.52
CA ILE A 132 14.32 3.52 10.44
C ILE A 132 13.88 2.12 10.01
N THR A 133 12.58 1.89 9.96
CA THR A 133 12.00 0.59 9.53
C THR A 133 12.15 0.40 8.02
N GLY A 134 12.13 -0.85 7.55
CA GLY A 134 12.18 -1.15 6.11
C GLY A 134 11.04 -0.48 5.34
N TYR A 135 9.85 -0.40 5.94
CA TYR A 135 8.72 0.34 5.37
C TYR A 135 8.99 1.84 5.21
N GLN A 136 9.62 2.48 6.21
CA GLN A 136 9.99 3.89 6.11
C GLN A 136 11.10 4.12 5.08
N LEU A 137 12.11 3.24 5.00
CA LEU A 137 13.16 3.29 3.99
C LEU A 137 12.59 3.24 2.58
N ARG A 138 11.67 2.30 2.32
CA ARG A 138 10.97 2.20 1.04
C ARG A 138 10.23 3.50 0.69
N ARG A 139 9.55 4.12 1.66
CA ARG A 139 8.83 5.37 1.40
C ARG A 139 9.74 6.57 1.18
N ILE A 140 10.93 6.60 1.80
CA ILE A 140 11.97 7.60 1.51
C ILE A 140 12.50 7.40 0.09
N TYR A 141 12.78 6.15 -0.30
CA TYR A 141 13.18 5.80 -1.66
C TYR A 141 12.11 6.17 -2.71
N GLU A 142 10.82 5.94 -2.44
CA GLU A 142 9.71 6.35 -3.30
C GLU A 142 9.43 7.87 -3.28
N GLY A 143 10.18 8.63 -2.47
CA GLY A 143 10.05 10.07 -2.34
C GLY A 143 8.79 10.54 -1.61
N GLN A 144 8.16 9.66 -0.85
CA GLN A 144 6.91 9.90 -0.13
C GLN A 144 7.09 10.29 1.34
N SER A 145 8.31 10.16 1.87
CA SER A 145 8.68 10.52 3.24
C SER A 145 10.14 10.92 3.33
N GLU A 146 10.53 11.47 4.48
CA GLU A 146 11.89 11.88 4.80
C GLU A 146 12.21 11.41 6.22
N ALA A 147 13.43 10.94 6.45
CA ALA A 147 13.90 10.60 7.79
C ALA A 147 14.30 11.87 8.55
N THR A 148 14.25 11.82 9.88
CA THR A 148 14.82 12.89 10.71
C THR A 148 16.34 12.90 10.58
N LEU A 149 16.97 14.04 10.90
CA LEU A 149 18.43 14.16 10.86
C LEU A 149 19.13 13.13 11.76
N LEU A 150 18.57 12.86 12.95
CA LEU A 150 19.13 11.90 13.91
C LEU A 150 19.06 10.47 13.36
N ASP A 151 17.89 10.05 12.88
CA ASP A 151 17.70 8.70 12.34
C ASP A 151 18.57 8.49 11.08
N TRP A 152 18.67 9.53 10.25
CA TRP A 152 19.50 9.52 9.05
C TRP A 152 20.99 9.39 9.36
N ASN A 153 21.48 10.07 10.41
CA ASN A 153 22.89 9.96 10.79
C ASN A 153 23.26 8.53 11.23
N VAL A 154 22.37 7.83 11.93
CA VAL A 154 22.59 6.42 12.29
C VAL A 154 22.58 5.53 11.05
N LEU A 155 21.64 5.78 10.12
CA LEU A 155 21.59 5.06 8.84
C LEU A 155 22.83 5.32 7.99
N LYS A 156 23.33 6.56 7.94
CA LYS A 156 24.50 6.96 7.15
C LYS A 156 25.76 6.21 7.57
N THR A 157 25.97 6.01 8.87
CA THR A 157 27.07 5.17 9.38
C THR A 157 26.95 3.73 8.86
N THR A 158 25.73 3.21 8.83
CA THR A 158 25.45 1.84 8.33
C THR A 158 25.70 1.74 6.83
N LEU A 159 25.26 2.74 6.06
CA LEU A 159 25.46 2.83 4.61
C LEU A 159 26.96 2.95 4.27
N HIS A 160 27.71 3.74 5.02
CA HIS A 160 29.16 3.86 4.87
C HIS A 160 29.87 2.51 5.13
N ILE A 161 29.45 1.75 6.15
CA ILE A 161 30.00 0.40 6.41
C ILE A 161 29.69 -0.55 5.25
N LEU A 162 28.58 -0.33 4.55
CA LEU A 162 28.19 -1.10 3.36
C LEU A 162 28.87 -0.61 2.07
N GLY A 163 29.72 0.42 2.13
CA GLY A 163 30.43 0.96 0.98
C GLY A 163 29.60 1.95 0.14
N ILE A 164 28.46 2.40 0.65
CA ILE A 164 27.61 3.38 -0.04
C ILE A 164 27.93 4.77 0.48
N GLU A 165 28.53 5.56 -0.39
CA GLU A 165 28.80 6.96 -0.11
C GLU A 165 27.55 7.82 -0.33
N ALA A 166 27.32 8.76 0.60
CA ALA A 166 26.13 9.59 0.68
C ALA A 166 26.48 11.08 0.61
#